data_AF-A0A7C0W3X0-F1
#
_entry.id   AF-A0A7C0W3X0-F1
#
_cell.length_a   1.000
_cell.length_b   1.000
_cell.length_c   1.000
_cell.angle_alpha   90.00
_cell.angle_beta   90.00
_cell.angle_gamma   90.00
#
_symmetry.space_group_name_H-M   'P 1'
#
loop_
_entity.id
_entity.type
_entity.pdbx_description
1 polymer ?
#
loop_
_entity_poly.entity_id
_entity_poly.type
_entity_poly.pdbx_seq_one_letter_code
_entity_poly.pdbx_strand_id
1 'polypeptide(L)'
;MPELIATIHTVSPVGVALLVSAFFLGLRHGIDWDHIAAITDITSTQDTMRSSLWFSTLYAVGHASVVLAIGAALIVADFEMPAGLESLMGRVVGATLVVLGVWVLVALVRHGDRFRMRSRWMLLFSAVRSGIRRLRGHRSGPEASGQDPFATYGAKTSLGVGMLHGVGAETPTQVVIFLGATGVGGKGLGMGVLVVFVVGLIAANTLIAVGASVGFLSTTRSLWAYRLTGGIIALFSLVLGTVFLLGDASLLPALVS
;
A
#
# COMPACT_ATOMS: atom_id res chain seq x y z
N MET A 1 43.45 17.52 -11.34
CA MET A 1 42.59 16.66 -10.49
C MET A 1 41.91 17.35 -9.28
N PRO A 2 41.86 18.69 -9.09
CA PRO A 2 41.02 19.29 -8.03
C PRO A 2 39.51 19.25 -8.36
N GLU A 3 39.14 19.25 -9.64
CA GLU A 3 37.75 19.21 -10.13
C GLU A 3 37.01 17.90 -9.75
N LEU A 4 37.74 16.80 -9.56
CA LEU A 4 37.13 15.49 -9.25
C LEU A 4 36.69 15.38 -7.78
N ILE A 5 37.26 16.20 -6.89
CA ILE A 5 36.88 16.27 -5.46
C ILE A 5 35.72 17.26 -5.26
N ALA A 6 35.52 18.21 -6.18
CA ALA A 6 34.37 19.12 -6.19
C ALA A 6 33.06 18.46 -6.65
N THR A 7 33.13 17.26 -7.23
CA THR A 7 31.95 16.48 -7.68
C THR A 7 31.36 15.60 -6.58
N ILE A 8 31.83 15.72 -5.33
CA ILE A 8 31.00 15.35 -4.18
C ILE A 8 30.04 16.52 -3.99
N HIS A 9 28.99 16.56 -4.80
CA HIS A 9 27.85 17.43 -4.57
C HIS A 9 27.41 17.20 -3.13
N THR A 10 27.72 18.17 -2.26
CA THR A 10 27.13 18.24 -0.94
C THR A 10 25.63 18.26 -1.17
N VAL A 11 24.97 17.15 -0.86
CA VAL A 11 23.50 17.12 -0.85
C VAL A 11 23.10 18.31 -0.01
N SER A 12 22.38 19.26 -0.61
CA SER A 12 21.99 20.48 0.09
C SER A 12 21.26 20.09 1.38
N PRO A 13 21.29 20.90 2.45
CA PRO A 13 20.54 20.60 3.67
C PRO A 13 19.07 20.25 3.39
N VAL A 14 18.49 20.89 2.37
CA VAL A 14 17.16 20.57 1.82
C VAL A 14 17.11 19.18 1.20
N GLY A 15 18.08 18.79 0.37
CA GLY A 15 18.16 17.44 -0.18
C GLY A 15 18.29 16.35 0.89
N VAL A 16 19.08 16.59 1.95
CA VAL A 16 19.19 15.65 3.08
C VAL A 16 17.84 15.53 3.80
N ALA A 17 17.18 16.66 4.07
CA ALA A 17 15.85 16.65 4.67
C ALA A 17 14.85 15.87 3.80
N LEU A 18 14.85 16.06 2.49
CA LEU A 18 13.99 15.33 1.55
C LEU A 18 14.25 13.82 1.57
N LEU A 19 15.51 13.39 1.62
CA LEU A 19 15.86 11.96 1.71
C LEU A 19 15.40 11.36 3.05
N VAL A 20 15.62 12.05 4.16
CA VAL A 20 15.15 11.61 5.48
C VAL A 20 13.62 11.53 5.51
N SER A 21 12.94 12.56 5.02
CA SER A 21 11.47 12.57 4.88
C SER A 21 10.99 11.41 3.99
N ALA A 22 11.67 11.14 2.87
CA ALA A 22 11.33 10.05 1.97
C ALA A 22 11.38 8.69 2.69
N PHE A 23 12.39 8.47 3.52
CA PHE A 23 12.51 7.24 4.32
C PHE A 23 11.32 7.07 5.26
N PHE A 24 10.96 8.11 6.01
CA PHE A 24 9.82 8.06 6.93
C PHE A 24 8.47 7.96 6.21
N LEU A 25 8.33 8.59 5.05
CA LEU A 25 7.15 8.44 4.19
C LEU A 25 7.05 7.01 3.66
N GLY A 26 8.17 6.40 3.28
CA GLY A 26 8.23 4.98 2.90
C GLY A 26 7.87 4.05 4.05
N LEU A 27 8.38 4.32 5.26
CA LEU A 27 7.99 3.59 6.47
C LEU A 27 6.49 3.71 6.77
N ARG A 28 5.97 4.95 6.76
CA ARG A 28 4.56 5.24 6.95
C ARG A 28 3.73 4.44 5.95
N HIS A 29 4.09 4.51 4.67
CA HIS A 29 3.38 3.81 3.63
C HIS A 29 3.43 2.29 3.80
N GLY A 30 4.60 1.72 4.11
CA GLY A 30 4.71 0.28 4.37
C GLY A 30 3.93 -0.20 5.61
N ILE A 31 3.55 0.71 6.53
CA ILE A 31 2.70 0.44 7.70
C ILE A 31 1.20 0.64 7.38
N ASP A 32 0.86 1.01 6.15
CA ASP A 32 -0.53 1.16 5.75
C ASP A 32 -1.30 -0.17 5.87
N TRP A 33 -2.61 -0.02 6.06
CA TRP A 33 -3.50 -1.13 6.39
C TRP A 33 -3.44 -2.28 5.36
N ASP A 34 -3.24 -1.97 4.08
CA ASP A 34 -3.17 -2.99 3.05
C ASP A 34 -1.91 -3.85 3.14
N HIS A 35 -0.77 -3.26 3.54
CA HIS A 35 0.46 -4.02 3.79
C HIS A 35 0.33 -4.88 5.03
N ILE A 36 -0.22 -4.34 6.13
CA ILE A 36 -0.48 -5.11 7.35
C ILE A 36 -1.41 -6.30 7.04
N ALA A 37 -2.52 -6.06 6.35
CA ALA A 37 -3.48 -7.11 6.02
C ALA A 37 -2.88 -8.17 5.08
N ALA A 38 -2.16 -7.77 4.03
CA ALA A 38 -1.55 -8.70 3.09
C ALA A 38 -0.44 -9.54 3.74
N ILE A 39 0.46 -8.92 4.51
CA ILE A 39 1.56 -9.62 5.18
C ILE A 39 1.03 -10.53 6.29
N THR A 40 0.02 -10.09 7.04
CA THR A 40 -0.62 -10.94 8.06
C THR A 40 -1.31 -12.15 7.42
N ASP A 41 -1.99 -11.97 6.28
CA ASP A 41 -2.61 -13.08 5.56
C ASP A 41 -1.54 -14.05 5.01
N ILE A 42 -0.47 -13.54 4.39
CA ILE A 42 0.69 -14.34 3.96
C ILE A 42 1.25 -15.13 5.14
N THR A 43 1.69 -14.46 6.21
CA THR A 43 2.33 -15.11 7.37
C THR A 43 1.42 -16.11 8.08
N SER A 44 0.09 -15.92 8.08
CA SER A 44 -0.87 -16.85 8.68
C SER A 44 -1.05 -18.17 7.91
N THR A 45 -0.61 -18.22 6.64
CA THR A 45 -0.71 -19.41 5.78
C THR A 45 0.59 -20.20 5.69
N GLN A 46 1.61 -19.83 6.48
CA GLN A 46 2.94 -20.44 6.45
C GLN A 46 3.25 -21.19 7.74
N ASP A 47 3.85 -22.38 7.61
CA ASP A 47 4.16 -23.25 8.76
C ASP A 47 5.39 -22.81 9.55
N THR A 48 6.26 -21.97 8.96
CA THR A 48 7.55 -21.59 9.55
C THR A 48 7.82 -20.11 9.38
N MET A 49 8.45 -19.49 10.40
CA MET A 49 8.84 -18.07 10.36
C MET A 49 9.74 -17.75 9.16
N ARG A 50 10.64 -18.67 8.76
CA ARG A 50 11.46 -18.49 7.57
C ARG A 50 10.61 -18.35 6.30
N SER A 51 9.57 -19.16 6.14
CA SER A 51 8.67 -19.10 5.00
C SER A 51 7.80 -17.85 5.05
N SER A 52 7.28 -17.49 6.23
CA SER A 52 6.55 -16.23 6.47
C SER A 52 7.36 -15.00 6.03
N LEU A 53 8.63 -14.91 6.46
CA LEU A 53 9.52 -13.82 6.07
C LEU A 53 9.83 -13.85 4.58
N TRP A 54 10.14 -15.03 4.02
CA TRP A 54 10.46 -15.16 2.60
C TRP A 54 9.32 -14.68 1.68
N PHE A 55 8.10 -15.18 1.90
CA PHE A 55 6.96 -14.81 1.07
C PHE A 55 6.52 -13.36 1.28
N SER A 56 6.63 -12.84 2.50
CA SER A 56 6.38 -11.40 2.77
C SER A 56 7.41 -10.51 2.09
N THR A 57 8.69 -10.92 2.04
CA THR A 57 9.73 -10.22 1.29
C THR A 57 9.46 -10.28 -0.21
N LEU A 58 9.05 -11.42 -0.77
CA LEU A 58 8.67 -11.50 -2.19
C LEU A 58 7.51 -10.56 -2.53
N TYR A 59 6.52 -10.46 -1.65
CA TYR A 59 5.45 -9.47 -1.78
C TYR A 59 6.00 -8.03 -1.76
N ALA A 60 6.84 -7.69 -0.77
CA ALA A 60 7.43 -6.36 -0.66
C ALA A 60 8.29 -6.01 -1.89
N VAL A 61 9.09 -6.96 -2.39
CA VAL A 61 9.91 -6.80 -3.60
C VAL A 61 9.05 -6.61 -4.84
N GLY A 62 7.96 -7.38 -4.99
CA GLY A 62 7.03 -7.21 -6.09
C GLY A 62 6.44 -5.80 -6.12
N HIS A 63 5.97 -5.33 -4.96
CA HIS A 63 5.45 -3.97 -4.82
C HIS A 63 6.51 -2.91 -5.10
N ALA A 64 7.66 -2.99 -4.43
CA ALA A 64 8.79 -2.08 -4.62
C ALA A 64 9.26 -2.01 -6.07
N SER A 65 9.27 -3.14 -6.79
CA SER A 65 9.71 -3.19 -8.19
C SER A 65 8.80 -2.37 -9.10
N VAL A 66 7.49 -2.39 -8.88
CA VAL A 66 6.53 -1.62 -9.68
C VAL A 66 6.61 -0.13 -9.32
N VAL A 67 6.70 0.20 -8.03
CA VAL A 67 6.89 1.58 -7.58
C VAL A 67 8.18 2.18 -8.15
N LEU A 68 9.30 1.44 -8.08
CA LEU A 68 10.56 1.83 -8.70
C LEU A 68 10.41 2.02 -10.21
N ALA A 69 9.82 1.06 -10.92
CA ALA A 69 9.70 1.12 -12.37
C ALA A 69 8.84 2.30 -12.83
N ILE A 70 7.65 2.49 -12.25
CA ILE A 70 6.75 3.58 -12.59
C ILE A 70 7.37 4.93 -12.17
N GLY A 71 7.85 5.04 -10.94
CA GLY A 71 8.46 6.26 -10.43
C GLY A 71 9.68 6.69 -11.25
N ALA A 72 10.59 5.75 -11.55
CA ALA A 72 11.77 6.02 -12.37
C ALA A 72 11.37 6.42 -13.79
N ALA A 73 10.40 5.74 -14.40
CA ALA A 73 9.93 6.08 -15.75
C ALA A 73 9.38 7.52 -15.80
N LEU A 74 8.58 7.91 -14.81
CA LEU A 74 7.99 9.26 -14.75
C LEU A 74 9.06 10.35 -14.50
N ILE A 75 10.05 10.08 -13.65
CA ILE A 75 11.19 10.99 -13.42
C ILE A 75 12.03 11.15 -14.69
N VAL A 76 12.35 10.04 -15.37
CA VAL A 76 13.20 10.06 -16.56
C VAL A 76 12.48 10.77 -17.71
N ALA A 77 11.17 10.53 -17.86
CA ALA A 77 10.33 11.11 -18.91
C ALA A 77 9.99 12.60 -18.68
N ASP A 78 10.42 13.22 -17.58
CA ASP A 78 9.99 14.58 -17.17
C ASP A 78 8.46 14.71 -17.21
N PHE A 79 7.76 13.70 -16.69
CA PHE A 79 6.31 13.69 -16.75
C PHE A 79 5.73 14.82 -15.90
N GLU A 80 5.14 15.81 -16.55
CA GLU A 80 4.38 16.85 -15.89
C GLU A 80 2.96 16.34 -15.60
N MET A 81 2.59 16.30 -14.32
CA MET A 81 1.23 15.96 -13.90
C MET A 81 0.24 16.99 -14.48
N PRO A 82 -0.67 16.60 -15.40
CA PRO A 82 -1.62 17.53 -15.98
C PRO A 82 -2.54 18.10 -14.89
N ALA A 83 -2.86 19.39 -15.00
CA ALA A 83 -3.83 20.02 -14.11
C ALA A 83 -5.15 19.21 -14.12
N GLY A 84 -5.56 18.74 -12.94
CA GLY A 84 -6.76 17.92 -12.76
C GLY A 84 -6.54 16.42 -12.63
N LEU A 85 -5.38 15.86 -13.04
CA LEU A 85 -5.06 14.45 -12.80
C LEU A 85 -4.94 14.18 -11.29
N GLU A 86 -4.29 15.08 -10.55
CA GLU A 86 -4.19 15.02 -9.09
C GLU A 86 -5.57 15.01 -8.42
N SER A 87 -6.49 15.89 -8.85
CA SER A 87 -7.86 15.94 -8.31
C SER A 87 -8.66 14.69 -8.67
N LEU A 88 -8.57 14.20 -9.91
CA LEU A 88 -9.21 12.97 -10.33
C LEU A 88 -8.71 11.78 -9.51
N MET A 89 -7.41 11.67 -9.32
CA MET A 89 -6.78 10.59 -8.54
C MET A 89 -7.19 10.65 -7.08
N GLY A 90 -7.16 11.85 -6.48
CA GLY A 90 -7.72 12.10 -5.15
C GLY A 90 -9.17 11.61 -5.04
N ARG A 91 -10.03 11.96 -6.00
CA ARG A 91 -11.44 11.51 -6.02
C ARG A 91 -11.58 9.99 -6.18
N VAL A 92 -10.76 9.35 -7.01
CA VAL A 92 -10.76 7.88 -7.17
C VAL A 92 -10.32 7.19 -5.88
N VAL A 93 -9.25 7.67 -5.25
CA VAL A 93 -8.78 7.20 -3.93
C VAL A 93 -9.87 7.41 -2.88
N GLY A 94 -10.49 8.59 -2.88
CA GLY A 94 -11.59 8.95 -1.97
C GLY A 94 -12.79 8.01 -2.10
N ALA A 95 -13.27 7.82 -3.33
CA ALA A 95 -14.38 6.92 -3.64
C ALA A 95 -14.09 5.48 -3.17
N THR A 96 -12.89 4.97 -3.45
CA THR A 96 -12.51 3.62 -3.04
C THR A 96 -12.38 3.49 -1.51
N LEU A 97 -11.95 4.53 -0.80
CA LEU A 97 -11.88 4.55 0.67
C LEU A 97 -13.29 4.57 1.29
N VAL A 98 -14.22 5.35 0.73
CA VAL A 98 -15.62 5.38 1.18
C VAL A 98 -16.27 4.01 0.99
N VAL A 99 -16.19 3.44 -0.22
CA VAL A 99 -16.78 2.13 -0.54
C VAL A 99 -16.24 1.05 0.40
N LEU A 100 -14.93 1.05 0.63
CA LEU A 100 -14.32 0.09 1.54
C LEU A 100 -14.79 0.30 2.99
N GLY A 101 -14.78 1.54 3.48
CA GLY A 101 -15.19 1.84 4.85
C GLY A 101 -16.63 1.40 5.13
N VAL A 102 -17.56 1.68 4.20
CA VAL A 102 -18.94 1.15 4.26
C VAL A 102 -18.94 -0.38 4.27
N TRP A 103 -18.18 -1.01 3.37
CA TRP A 103 -18.12 -2.47 3.28
C TRP A 103 -17.62 -3.12 4.58
N VAL A 104 -16.56 -2.57 5.19
CA VAL A 104 -16.01 -3.09 6.45
C VAL A 104 -17.02 -2.94 7.58
N LEU A 105 -17.71 -1.79 7.71
CA LEU A 105 -18.77 -1.61 8.71
C LEU A 105 -19.90 -2.64 8.52
N VAL A 106 -20.35 -2.85 7.28
CA VAL A 106 -21.38 -3.85 6.96
C VAL A 106 -20.91 -5.27 7.28
N ALA A 107 -19.64 -5.59 6.97
CA ALA A 107 -19.05 -6.89 7.28
C ALA A 107 -18.95 -7.13 8.80
N LEU A 108 -18.56 -6.11 9.57
CA LEU A 108 -18.49 -6.16 11.03
C LEU A 108 -19.87 -6.44 11.65
N VAL A 109 -20.90 -5.73 11.17
CA VAL A 109 -22.28 -5.86 11.67
C VAL A 109 -22.89 -7.22 11.29
N ARG A 110 -22.62 -7.72 10.08
CA ARG A 110 -23.27 -8.94 9.56
C ARG A 110 -22.53 -10.25 9.86
N HIS A 111 -21.20 -10.23 10.03
CA HIS A 111 -20.36 -11.44 10.04
C HIS A 111 -19.35 -11.48 11.19
N GLY A 112 -19.65 -10.78 12.30
CA GLY A 112 -18.70 -10.47 13.38
C GLY A 112 -17.80 -11.61 13.90
N ASP A 113 -18.29 -12.86 13.94
CA ASP A 113 -17.51 -14.02 14.43
C ASP A 113 -16.58 -14.66 13.38
N ARG A 114 -16.74 -14.31 12.10
CA ARG A 114 -15.90 -14.80 10.97
C ARG A 114 -15.18 -13.67 10.25
N PHE A 115 -15.07 -12.50 10.86
CA PHE A 115 -14.38 -11.36 10.24
C PHE A 115 -12.90 -11.72 10.07
N ARG A 116 -12.44 -11.72 8.81
CA ARG A 116 -11.02 -11.78 8.45
C ARG A 116 -10.64 -10.43 7.84
N MET A 117 -9.58 -9.83 8.36
CA MET A 117 -8.91 -8.69 7.75
C MET A 117 -8.52 -9.10 6.33
N ARG A 118 -9.04 -8.35 5.35
CA ARG A 118 -8.68 -8.50 3.95
C ARG A 118 -8.22 -7.15 3.45
N SER A 119 -7.15 -7.13 2.65
CA SER A 119 -6.70 -5.91 1.98
C SER A 119 -7.77 -5.42 1.00
N ARG A 120 -7.76 -4.12 0.73
CA ARG A 120 -8.66 -3.43 -0.20
C ARG A 120 -8.65 -4.08 -1.57
N TRP A 121 -7.45 -4.43 -2.04
CA TRP A 121 -7.24 -5.14 -3.29
C TRP A 121 -7.90 -6.52 -3.30
N MET A 122 -7.73 -7.32 -2.25
CA MET A 122 -8.37 -8.65 -2.17
C MET A 122 -9.89 -8.54 -2.20
N LEU A 123 -10.46 -7.50 -1.58
CA LEU A 123 -11.89 -7.24 -1.61
C LEU A 123 -12.38 -6.84 -3.00
N LEU A 124 -11.69 -5.90 -3.65
CA LEU A 124 -11.98 -5.51 -5.03
C LEU A 124 -11.89 -6.72 -5.98
N PHE A 125 -10.83 -7.52 -5.90
CA PHE A 125 -10.67 -8.72 -6.72
C PHE A 125 -11.77 -9.74 -6.47
N SER A 126 -12.14 -9.96 -5.21
CA SER A 126 -13.23 -10.88 -4.87
C SER A 126 -14.58 -10.39 -5.41
N ALA A 127 -14.83 -9.08 -5.40
CA ALA A 127 -16.04 -8.46 -5.94
C ALA A 127 -16.08 -8.55 -7.47
N VAL A 128 -15.00 -8.15 -8.15
CA VAL A 128 -14.85 -8.22 -9.61
C VAL A 128 -15.02 -9.66 -10.08
N ARG A 129 -14.34 -10.62 -9.47
CA ARG A 129 -14.47 -12.04 -9.80
C ARG A 129 -15.89 -12.54 -9.59
N SER A 130 -16.54 -12.16 -8.49
CA SER A 130 -17.93 -12.55 -8.21
C SER A 130 -18.90 -11.95 -9.22
N GLY A 131 -18.66 -10.72 -9.68
CA GLY A 131 -19.39 -10.09 -10.79
C GLY A 131 -19.19 -10.83 -12.11
N ILE A 132 -17.94 -11.12 -12.49
CA ILE A 132 -17.61 -11.88 -13.71
C ILE A 132 -18.24 -13.28 -13.68
N ARG A 133 -18.22 -13.97 -12.53
CA ARG A 133 -18.87 -15.29 -12.37
C ARG A 133 -20.39 -15.22 -12.54
N ARG A 134 -21.03 -14.19 -11.98
CA ARG A 134 -22.47 -13.92 -12.17
C ARG A 134 -22.81 -13.65 -13.63
N LEU A 135 -21.97 -12.89 -14.33
CA LEU A 135 -22.15 -12.58 -15.75
C LEU A 135 -21.88 -13.79 -16.67
N ARG A 136 -20.92 -14.66 -16.32
CA ARG A 136 -20.59 -15.89 -17.06
C ARG A 136 -21.57 -17.05 -16.80
N GLY A 137 -22.69 -16.82 -16.12
CA GLY A 137 -23.77 -17.80 -15.95
C GLY A 137 -23.41 -19.07 -15.17
N HIS A 138 -22.23 -19.15 -14.54
CA HIS A 138 -21.84 -20.33 -13.78
C HIS A 138 -22.54 -20.33 -12.42
N ARG A 139 -23.71 -20.99 -12.37
CA ARG A 139 -24.30 -21.50 -11.12
C ARG A 139 -23.48 -22.69 -10.63
N SER A 140 -22.29 -22.44 -10.11
CA SER A 140 -21.56 -23.46 -9.35
C SER A 140 -22.22 -23.59 -7.98
N GLY A 141 -22.61 -24.81 -7.61
CA GLY A 141 -23.28 -25.11 -6.35
C GLY A 141 -22.47 -24.74 -5.10
N PRO A 142 -23.01 -24.98 -3.89
CA PRO A 142 -22.47 -24.53 -2.61
C PRO A 142 -21.02 -24.97 -2.28
N GLU A 143 -20.40 -25.84 -3.09
CA GLU A 143 -19.10 -26.47 -2.81
C GLU A 143 -17.91 -25.90 -3.61
N ALA A 144 -18.08 -24.82 -4.39
CA ALA A 144 -16.94 -24.13 -5.03
C ALA A 144 -16.20 -23.17 -4.07
N SER A 145 -16.22 -23.44 -2.77
CA SER A 145 -15.54 -22.68 -1.71
C SER A 145 -14.06 -23.04 -1.52
N GLY A 146 -13.49 -23.92 -2.36
CA GLY A 146 -12.20 -24.56 -2.10
C GLY A 146 -10.94 -23.92 -2.69
N GLN A 147 -11.01 -22.89 -3.54
CA GLN A 147 -9.82 -22.31 -4.17
C GLN A 147 -9.88 -20.78 -4.17
N ASP A 148 -9.71 -20.18 -2.99
CA ASP A 148 -9.17 -18.83 -2.92
C ASP A 148 -7.73 -18.91 -3.48
N PRO A 149 -7.34 -18.24 -4.58
CA PRO A 149 -5.96 -18.28 -5.09
C PRO A 149 -4.93 -17.77 -4.09
N PHE A 150 -5.42 -17.08 -3.06
CA PHE A 150 -4.67 -16.56 -1.92
C PHE A 150 -4.73 -17.51 -0.70
N ALA A 151 -5.42 -18.66 -0.79
CA ALA A 151 -5.41 -19.68 0.26
C ALA A 151 -4.03 -20.33 0.44
N THR A 152 -3.17 -20.26 -0.58
CA THR A 152 -1.80 -20.76 -0.51
C THR A 152 -0.87 -19.76 -1.18
N TYR A 153 -0.17 -18.96 -0.38
CA TYR A 153 0.84 -18.04 -0.89
C TYR A 153 2.10 -18.81 -1.27
N GLY A 154 2.27 -19.04 -2.56
CA GLY A 154 3.55 -19.45 -3.16
C GLY A 154 4.40 -18.24 -3.56
N ALA A 155 5.61 -18.50 -4.07
CA ALA A 155 6.55 -17.44 -4.46
C ALA A 155 5.97 -16.52 -5.56
N LYS A 156 5.39 -17.12 -6.61
CA LYS A 156 4.77 -16.41 -7.73
C LYS A 156 3.55 -15.59 -7.29
N THR A 157 2.70 -16.17 -6.44
CA THR A 157 1.50 -15.49 -5.93
C THR A 157 1.89 -14.29 -5.07
N SER A 158 2.82 -14.46 -4.13
CA SER A 158 3.25 -13.37 -3.24
C SER A 158 3.87 -12.22 -4.02
N LEU A 159 4.78 -12.52 -4.94
CA LEU A 159 5.38 -11.51 -5.83
C LEU A 159 4.32 -10.81 -6.69
N GLY A 160 3.41 -11.56 -7.31
CA GLY A 160 2.37 -11.03 -8.17
C GLY A 160 1.36 -10.14 -7.44
N VAL A 161 0.96 -10.53 -6.22
CA VAL A 161 0.11 -9.68 -5.36
C VAL A 161 0.85 -8.39 -4.99
N GLY A 162 2.14 -8.49 -4.68
CA GLY A 162 2.98 -7.32 -4.45
C GLY A 162 3.01 -6.37 -5.64
N MET A 163 3.33 -6.89 -6.83
CA MET A 163 3.34 -6.10 -8.07
C MET A 163 2.01 -5.41 -8.32
N LEU A 164 0.91 -6.15 -8.18
CA LEU A 164 -0.44 -5.64 -8.39
C LEU A 164 -0.81 -4.53 -7.40
N HIS A 165 -0.38 -4.69 -6.15
CA HIS A 165 -0.51 -3.63 -5.16
C HIS A 165 0.27 -2.38 -5.59
N GLY A 166 1.50 -2.53 -6.08
CA GLY A 166 2.34 -1.42 -6.54
C GLY A 166 1.80 -0.66 -7.77
N VAL A 167 0.84 -1.22 -8.51
CA VAL A 167 0.11 -0.52 -9.59
C VAL A 167 -1.01 0.40 -9.04
N GLY A 168 -1.40 0.20 -7.78
CA GLY A 168 -2.61 0.75 -7.19
C GLY A 168 -2.71 2.28 -7.13
N ALA A 169 -3.88 2.77 -6.72
CA ALA A 169 -4.23 4.19 -6.68
C ALA A 169 -3.36 5.06 -5.74
N GLU A 170 -2.49 4.46 -4.94
CA GLU A 170 -1.59 5.13 -3.99
C GLU A 170 -0.25 5.52 -4.65
N THR A 171 0.18 4.79 -5.68
CA THR A 171 1.42 5.07 -6.44
C THR A 171 1.40 6.45 -7.09
N PRO A 172 0.30 6.91 -7.72
CA PRO A 172 0.27 8.23 -8.33
C PRO A 172 0.34 9.39 -7.34
N THR A 173 -0.25 9.24 -6.15
CA THR A 173 -0.10 10.23 -5.07
C THR A 173 1.33 10.28 -4.51
N GLN A 174 2.05 9.15 -4.54
CA GLN A 174 3.47 9.09 -4.13
C GLN A 174 4.41 9.67 -5.21
N VAL A 175 4.05 9.57 -6.47
CA VAL A 175 4.84 10.14 -7.57
C VAL A 175 5.02 11.65 -7.40
N VAL A 176 4.04 12.36 -6.81
CA VAL A 176 4.13 13.81 -6.56
C VAL A 176 5.36 14.19 -5.74
N ILE A 177 5.69 13.44 -4.68
CA ILE A 177 6.88 13.76 -3.85
C ILE A 177 8.19 13.51 -4.61
N PHE A 178 8.23 12.50 -5.48
CA PHE A 178 9.43 12.18 -6.26
C PHE A 178 9.67 13.21 -7.36
N LEU A 179 8.60 13.59 -8.07
CA LEU A 179 8.64 14.64 -9.10
C LEU A 179 8.91 16.01 -8.48
N GLY A 180 8.32 16.34 -7.32
CA GLY A 180 8.63 17.58 -6.60
C GLY A 180 10.11 17.70 -6.24
N ALA A 181 10.74 16.60 -5.81
CA ALA A 181 12.18 16.57 -5.54
C ALA A 181 13.03 16.80 -6.80
N THR A 182 12.54 16.45 -8.00
CA THR A 182 13.22 16.77 -9.27
C THR A 182 13.28 18.27 -9.52
N GLY A 183 12.26 19.03 -9.15
CA GLY A 183 12.23 20.49 -9.29
C GLY A 183 13.20 21.21 -8.34
N VAL A 184 13.55 20.58 -7.21
CA VAL A 184 14.46 21.17 -6.19
C VAL A 184 15.93 20.85 -6.48
N GLY A 185 16.24 19.60 -6.83
CA GLY A 185 17.63 19.12 -6.93
C GLY A 185 17.92 18.29 -8.18
N GLY A 186 17.05 18.37 -9.19
CA GLY A 186 17.17 17.62 -10.44
C GLY A 186 16.80 16.14 -10.32
N LYS A 187 16.87 15.43 -11.45
CA LYS A 187 16.50 14.00 -11.57
C LYS A 187 17.25 13.10 -10.57
N GLY A 188 18.51 13.43 -10.25
CA GLY A 188 19.32 12.69 -9.29
C GLY A 188 18.72 12.69 -7.88
N LEU A 189 18.25 13.85 -7.40
CA LEU A 189 17.58 13.94 -6.11
C LEU A 189 16.22 13.23 -6.12
N GLY A 190 15.42 13.39 -7.19
CA GLY A 190 14.16 12.66 -7.35
C GLY A 190 14.34 11.14 -7.31
N MET A 191 15.37 10.63 -8.01
CA MET A 191 15.72 9.21 -7.96
C MET A 191 16.19 8.77 -6.57
N GLY A 192 16.99 9.60 -5.90
CA GLY A 192 17.43 9.35 -4.52
C GLY A 192 16.26 9.25 -3.55
N VAL A 193 15.31 10.18 -3.62
CA VAL A 193 14.07 10.16 -2.83
C VAL A 193 13.26 8.89 -3.11
N LEU A 194 13.08 8.51 -4.38
CA LEU A 194 12.39 7.28 -4.76
C LEU A 194 13.05 6.03 -4.17
N VAL A 195 14.38 5.89 -4.29
CA VAL A 195 15.11 4.74 -3.74
C VAL A 195 15.02 4.69 -2.22
N VAL A 196 15.22 5.82 -1.54
CA VAL A 196 15.16 5.89 -0.08
C VAL A 196 13.75 5.62 0.45
N PHE A 197 12.72 6.09 -0.26
CA PHE A 197 11.33 5.72 0.02
C PHE A 197 11.11 4.20 -0.04
N VAL A 198 11.61 3.56 -1.10
CA VAL A 198 11.50 2.09 -1.26
C VAL A 198 12.24 1.34 -0.17
N VAL A 199 13.39 1.83 0.30
CA VAL A 199 14.11 1.25 1.44
C VAL A 199 13.25 1.34 2.71
N GLY A 200 12.64 2.49 2.99
CA GLY A 200 11.70 2.65 4.10
C GLY A 200 10.52 1.68 4.02
N LEU A 201 9.96 1.53 2.83
CA LEU A 201 8.85 0.60 2.56
C LEU A 201 9.22 -0.86 2.85
N ILE A 202 10.36 -1.31 2.34
CA ILE A 202 10.85 -2.69 2.56
C ILE A 202 11.14 -2.91 4.04
N ALA A 203 11.71 -1.92 4.73
CA ALA A 203 11.98 -1.98 6.17
C ALA A 203 10.68 -2.13 6.97
N ALA A 204 9.66 -1.33 6.69
CA ALA A 204 8.34 -1.44 7.32
C ALA A 204 7.69 -2.81 7.09
N ASN A 205 7.66 -3.28 5.83
CA ASN A 205 7.11 -4.60 5.51
C ASN A 205 7.84 -5.74 6.23
N THR A 206 9.16 -5.63 6.36
CA THR A 206 9.96 -6.62 7.09
C THR A 206 9.63 -6.61 8.58
N LEU A 207 9.51 -5.42 9.19
CA LEU A 207 9.12 -5.28 10.60
C LEU A 207 7.74 -5.87 10.88
N ILE A 208 6.77 -5.63 9.98
CA ILE A 208 5.43 -6.21 10.06
C ILE A 208 5.49 -7.73 9.92
N ALA A 209 6.26 -8.26 8.95
CA ALA A 209 6.39 -9.69 8.75
C ALA A 209 7.01 -10.39 9.98
N VAL A 210 8.03 -9.79 10.58
CA VAL A 210 8.62 -10.26 11.85
C VAL A 210 7.56 -10.23 12.96
N GLY A 211 6.90 -9.08 13.15
CA GLY A 211 5.86 -8.90 14.18
C GLY A 211 4.68 -9.87 14.03
N ALA A 212 4.26 -10.17 12.81
CA ALA A 212 3.21 -11.14 12.52
C ALA A 212 3.66 -12.59 12.74
N SER A 213 4.92 -12.91 12.40
CA SER A 213 5.48 -14.26 12.55
C SER A 213 5.77 -14.65 14.00
N VAL A 214 6.18 -13.69 14.85
CA VAL A 214 6.48 -13.96 16.27
C VAL A 214 5.24 -13.97 17.16
N GLY A 215 4.06 -13.74 16.60
CA GLY A 215 2.83 -13.67 17.40
C GLY A 215 2.39 -12.25 17.74
N PHE A 216 3.22 -11.21 17.60
CA PHE A 216 2.91 -9.86 18.14
C PHE A 216 1.71 -9.20 17.46
N LEU A 217 1.60 -9.32 16.13
CA LEU A 217 0.43 -8.85 15.37
C LEU A 217 -0.70 -9.89 15.26
N SER A 218 -0.36 -11.17 15.40
CA SER A 218 -1.31 -12.29 15.48
C SER A 218 -1.90 -12.48 16.91
N THR A 219 -1.42 -11.71 17.89
CA THR A 219 -1.94 -11.57 19.26
C THR A 219 -3.05 -10.52 19.30
N THR A 220 -4.05 -10.68 18.44
CA THR A 220 -5.41 -10.17 18.71
C THR A 220 -6.30 -11.36 19.06
N ARG A 221 -5.90 -12.11 20.08
CA ARG A 221 -6.71 -13.19 20.68
C ARG A 221 -8.08 -12.69 21.17
N SER A 222 -8.20 -11.38 21.39
CA SER A 222 -9.44 -10.68 21.67
C SER A 222 -10.14 -10.30 20.36
N LEU A 223 -11.20 -11.05 20.01
CA LEU A 223 -12.13 -10.68 18.93
C LEU A 223 -12.67 -9.25 19.09
N TRP A 224 -12.73 -8.74 20.32
CA TRP A 224 -13.12 -7.38 20.62
C TRP A 224 -12.08 -6.37 20.13
N ALA A 225 -10.79 -6.58 20.42
CA ALA A 225 -9.71 -5.71 19.93
C ALA A 225 -9.66 -5.71 18.39
N TYR A 226 -9.81 -6.89 17.79
CA TYR A 226 -9.85 -7.06 16.33
C TYR A 226 -11.01 -6.28 15.67
N ARG A 227 -12.21 -6.35 16.26
CA ARG A 227 -13.39 -5.60 15.82
C ARG A 227 -13.22 -4.10 16.02
N LEU A 228 -12.66 -3.68 17.16
CA LEU A 228 -12.40 -2.27 17.45
C LEU A 228 -11.44 -1.66 16.43
N THR A 229 -10.32 -2.33 16.17
CA THR A 229 -9.36 -1.91 15.14
C THR A 229 -10.03 -1.83 13.78
N GLY A 230 -10.78 -2.86 13.37
CA GLY A 230 -11.55 -2.85 12.12
C GLY A 230 -12.56 -1.70 12.02
N GLY A 231 -13.28 -1.39 13.12
CA GLY A 231 -14.23 -0.28 13.19
C GLY A 231 -13.55 1.09 13.12
N ILE A 232 -12.44 1.29 13.84
CA ILE A 232 -11.64 2.51 13.80
C ILE A 232 -11.14 2.77 12.37
N ILE A 233 -10.64 1.74 11.70
CA ILE A 233 -10.10 1.86 10.34
C ILE A 233 -11.21 2.12 9.34
N ALA A 234 -12.37 1.47 9.48
CA ALA A 234 -13.51 1.72 8.62
C ALA A 234 -13.99 3.17 8.75
N LEU A 235 -14.06 3.70 9.98
CA LEU A 235 -14.41 5.09 10.24
C LEU A 235 -13.37 6.06 9.67
N PHE A 236 -12.08 5.79 9.90
CA PHE A 236 -10.99 6.61 9.36
C PHE A 236 -10.98 6.62 7.83
N SER A 237 -11.19 5.46 7.21
CA SER A 237 -11.35 5.29 5.76
C SER A 237 -12.56 6.07 5.22
N LEU A 238 -13.69 6.09 5.93
CA LEU A 238 -14.85 6.90 5.55
C LEU A 238 -14.54 8.39 5.62
N VAL A 239 -13.90 8.85 6.70
CA VAL A 239 -13.57 10.27 6.89
C VAL A 239 -12.59 10.73 5.82
N LEU A 240 -11.42 10.09 5.69
CA LEU A 240 -10.44 10.43 4.67
C LEU A 240 -11.00 10.27 3.26
N GLY A 241 -11.73 9.18 3.02
CA GLY A 241 -12.33 8.92 1.73
C GLY A 241 -13.29 10.02 1.30
N THR A 242 -14.13 10.50 2.22
CA THR A 242 -15.07 11.58 1.95
C THR A 242 -14.34 12.90 1.67
N VAL A 243 -13.30 13.21 2.44
CA VAL A 243 -12.48 14.42 2.22
C VAL A 243 -11.83 14.41 0.83
N PHE A 244 -11.17 13.29 0.46
CA PHE A 244 -10.57 13.13 -0.87
C PHE A 244 -11.60 13.13 -2.01
N LEU A 245 -12.80 12.57 -1.77
CA LEU A 245 -13.88 12.51 -2.75
C LEU A 245 -14.48 13.89 -3.04
N LEU A 246 -14.61 14.73 -2.01
CA LEU A 246 -15.14 16.09 -2.14
C LEU A 246 -14.10 17.10 -2.63
N GLY A 247 -12.81 16.79 -2.48
CA GLY A 247 -11.72 17.69 -2.86
C GLY A 247 -11.40 18.75 -1.80
N ASP A 248 -11.96 18.62 -0.60
CA ASP A 248 -11.79 19.56 0.53
C ASP A 248 -10.53 19.24 1.35
N ALA A 249 -9.36 19.16 0.69
CA ALA A 249 -8.08 18.91 1.37
C ALA A 249 -7.73 19.97 2.43
N SER A 250 -8.37 21.14 2.38
CA SER A 250 -8.28 22.22 3.37
C SER A 250 -8.87 21.90 4.74
N LEU A 251 -9.64 20.81 4.88
CA LEU A 251 -10.19 20.34 6.16
C LEU A 251 -9.28 19.35 6.90
N LEU A 252 -8.19 18.90 6.27
CA LEU A 252 -7.20 18.06 6.94
C LEU A 252 -6.36 18.95 7.87
N PRO A 253 -6.07 18.51 9.12
CA PRO A 253 -5.16 19.27 9.99
C PRO A 253 -3.84 19.50 9.25
N ALA A 254 -3.29 20.71 9.38
CA ALA A 254 -2.17 21.29 8.63
C ALA A 254 -0.81 20.55 8.71
N LEU A 255 -0.81 19.26 9.06
CA LEU A 255 0.36 18.37 9.08
C LEU A 255 0.74 17.84 7.69
N VAL A 256 0.03 18.25 6.63
CA VAL A 256 0.27 17.81 5.23
C VAL A 256 0.27 18.99 4.23
N SER A 257 0.26 20.23 4.70
CA SER A 257 0.44 21.44 3.87
C SER A 257 1.84 22.02 4.05
#